data_AF-A0A1G2MV48-F1
#
_entry.id   AF-A0A1G2MV48-F1
#
_cell.length_a   1.000
_cell.length_b   1.000
_cell.length_c   1.000
_cell.angle_alpha   90.00
_cell.angle_beta   90.00
_cell.angle_gamma   90.00
#
_symmetry.space_group_name_H-M   'P 1'
#
loop_
_entity.id
_entity.type
_entity.pdbx_description
1 polymer ?
#
loop_
_entity_poly.entity_id
_entity_poly.type
_entity_poly.pdbx_seq_one_letter_code
_entity_poly.pdbx_strand_id
1 'polypeptide(L)' 'MKEGIEIANPEQENPQAVIEQLKGEVATMGRNDSEFSRFDEITGLLQRGECTPEEAIRMAREIRYGKQEH' A
#
# COMPACT_ATOMS: atom_id res chain seq x y z
N MET A 1 -25.56 3.57 24.84
CA MET A 1 -25.61 3.98 23.43
C MET A 1 -24.72 3.00 22.68
N LYS A 2 -25.20 2.42 21.58
CA LYS A 2 -24.49 1.37 20.85
C LYS A 2 -23.35 2.01 20.05
N GLU A 3 -22.14 1.98 20.57
CA GLU A 3 -20.94 2.18 19.74
C GLU A 3 -20.66 0.82 19.09
N GLY A 4 -21.15 0.67 17.86
CA GLY A 4 -20.80 -0.44 17.00
C GLY A 4 -19.35 -0.27 16.61
N ILE A 5 -18.44 -0.94 17.32
CA ILE A 5 -17.09 -1.18 16.83
C ILE A 5 -17.28 -2.15 15.67
N GLU A 6 -17.30 -1.59 14.46
CA GLU A 6 -17.19 -2.35 13.22
C GLU A 6 -15.94 -3.22 13.35
N ILE A 7 -16.18 -4.50 13.61
CA ILE A 7 -15.23 -5.60 13.51
C ILE A 7 -14.48 -5.44 12.19
N ALA A 8 -13.27 -4.90 12.26
CA ALA A 8 -12.32 -4.90 11.16
C ALA A 8 -12.11 -6.37 10.78
N ASN A 9 -12.73 -6.77 9.68
CA ASN A 9 -12.72 -8.12 9.17
C ASN A 9 -11.25 -8.49 8.86
N PRO A 10 -10.60 -9.41 9.61
CA PRO A 10 -9.18 -9.69 9.44
C PRO A 10 -8.87 -10.49 8.16
N GLU A 11 -9.89 -10.93 7.41
CA GLU A 11 -9.75 -11.70 6.17
C GLU A 11 -9.77 -10.83 4.89
N GLN A 12 -9.88 -9.51 5.05
CA GLN A 12 -9.69 -8.57 3.95
C GLN A 12 -8.57 -7.62 4.36
N GLU A 13 -7.32 -8.04 4.16
CA GLU A 13 -6.19 -7.10 4.19
C GLU A 13 -6.55 -5.94 3.27
N ASN A 14 -6.92 -4.80 3.87
CA ASN A 14 -7.30 -3.62 3.10
C ASN A 14 -6.08 -3.28 2.23
N PRO A 15 -6.17 -3.37 0.90
CA PRO A 15 -5.03 -3.13 0.02
C PRO A 15 -4.40 -1.77 0.28
N GLN A 16 -5.20 -0.76 0.63
CA GLN A 16 -4.68 0.55 1.04
C GLN A 16 -3.81 0.47 2.29
N ALA A 17 -4.24 -0.27 3.33
CA ALA A 17 -3.47 -0.41 4.56
C ALA A 17 -2.12 -1.13 4.33
N VAL A 18 -2.11 -2.14 3.45
CA VAL A 18 -0.88 -2.85 3.05
C VAL A 18 0.06 -1.90 2.28
N ILE A 19 -0.47 -1.13 1.34
CA ILE A 19 0.30 -0.14 0.57
C ILE A 19 0.89 0.94 1.50
N GLU A 20 0.11 1.44 2.47
CA GLU A 20 0.60 2.41 3.45
C GLU A 20 1.68 1.83 4.36
N GLN A 21 1.55 0.57 4.79
CA GLN A 21 2.58 -0.11 5.56
C GLN A 21 3.89 -0.20 4.77
N LEU A 22 3.83 -0.64 3.51
CA LEU A 22 4.99 -0.75 2.61
C LEU A 22 5.64 0.62 2.37
N LYS A 23 4.82 1.68 2.21
CA LYS A 23 5.29 3.07 2.09
C LYS A 23 6.05 3.51 3.35
N GLY A 24 5.58 3.14 4.53
CA GLY A 24 6.27 3.40 5.81
C GLY A 24 7.59 2.65 5.95
N GLU A 25 7.66 1.39 5.50
CA GLU A 25 8.91 0.62 5.48
C GLU A 25 9.94 1.25 4.53
N VAL A 26 9.54 1.64 3.32
CA VAL A 26 10.41 2.34 2.35
C VAL A 26 10.86 3.71 2.88
N ALA A 27 9.99 4.43 3.59
CA ALA A 27 10.36 5.68 4.27
C ALA A 27 11.52 5.48 5.26
N THR A 28 11.50 4.36 5.97
CA THR A 28 12.50 3.99 6.99
C THR A 28 13.81 3.54 6.37
N MET A 29 13.79 2.95 5.17
CA MET A 29 14.98 2.48 4.43
C MET A 29 15.81 3.59 3.78
N GLY A 30 15.34 4.84 3.80
CA GLY A 30 15.97 5.96 3.11
C GLY A 30 15.04 6.49 2.04
N ARG A 31 14.38 7.61 2.40
CA ARG A 31 13.47 8.38 1.56
C ARG A 31 14.03 8.56 0.15
N ASN A 32 13.19 8.27 -0.84
CA ASN A 32 13.39 8.70 -2.22
C ASN A 32 12.00 9.11 -2.73
N ASP A 33 11.87 10.38 -3.12
CA ASP A 33 10.62 10.98 -3.58
C ASP A 33 9.98 10.20 -4.74
N SER A 34 10.79 9.50 -5.54
CA SER A 34 10.33 8.68 -6.67
C SER A 34 9.45 7.50 -6.21
N GLU A 35 9.83 6.81 -5.14
CA GLU A 35 9.05 5.69 -4.59
C GLU A 35 7.74 6.16 -3.97
N PHE A 36 7.76 7.30 -3.26
CA PHE A 36 6.54 7.90 -2.70
C PHE A 36 5.55 8.28 -3.78
N SER A 37 6.02 8.85 -4.89
CA SER A 37 5.17 9.16 -6.04
C SER A 37 4.54 7.91 -6.66
N ARG A 38 5.27 6.80 -6.72
CA ARG A 38 4.73 5.52 -7.22
C ARG A 38 3.71 4.89 -6.27
N PHE A 39 3.92 4.98 -4.95
CA PHE A 39 2.91 4.53 -3.98
C PHE A 39 1.60 5.34 -4.08
N ASP A 40 1.72 6.65 -4.35
CA ASP A 40 0.57 7.53 -4.56
C ASP A 40 -0.19 7.16 -5.84
N GLU A 41 0.54 6.91 -6.93
CA GLU A 41 -0.02 6.43 -8.20
C GLU A 41 -0.79 5.11 -8.03
N ILE A 42 -0.19 4.11 -7.38
CA ILE A 42 -0.84 2.81 -7.12
C ILE A 42 -2.12 2.98 -6.30
N THR A 43 -2.09 3.85 -5.28
CA THR A 43 -3.28 4.14 -4.48
C THR A 43 -4.37 4.79 -5.33
N GLY A 44 -3.99 5.71 -6.22
CA GLY A 44 -4.89 6.33 -7.19
C GLY A 44 -5.53 5.33 -8.14
N LEU A 45 -4.74 4.38 -8.69
CA LEU A 45 -5.25 3.32 -9.57
C LEU A 45 -6.25 2.43 -8.85
N LEU A 46 -5.95 2.06 -7.60
CA LEU A 46 -6.83 1.24 -6.77
C LEU A 46 -8.15 1.96 -6.44
N GLN A 47 -8.11 3.25 -6.11
CA GLN A 47 -9.30 4.05 -5.82
C GLN A 47 -10.19 4.26 -7.06
N ARG A 48 -9.58 4.35 -8.24
CA ARG A 48 -10.29 4.48 -9.52
C ARG A 48 -10.81 3.13 -10.04
N GLY A 49 -10.42 2.02 -9.43
CA GLY A 49 -10.72 0.67 -9.91
C GLY A 49 -10.01 0.32 -11.22
N GLU A 50 -8.91 1.02 -11.54
CA GLU A 50 -8.07 0.74 -12.71
C GLU A 50 -7.13 -0.44 -12.48
N CYS A 51 -6.91 -0.84 -11.22
CA CYS A 51 -6.19 -2.05 -10.85
C CYS A 51 -6.93 -2.84 -9.76
N THR A 52 -6.63 -4.13 -9.66
CA THR A 52 -7.17 -4.98 -8.59
C THR A 52 -6.40 -4.75 -7.27
N PRO A 53 -7.02 -5.02 -6.11
CA PRO A 53 -6.34 -5.02 -4.81
C PRO A 53 -5.03 -5.81 -4.80
N GLU A 54 -5.04 -7.00 -5.42
CA GLU A 54 -3.89 -7.90 -5.48
C GLU A 54 -2.76 -7.29 -6.34
N GLU A 55 -3.08 -6.71 -7.49
CA GLU A 55 -2.10 -6.01 -8.33
C GLU A 55 -1.53 -4.78 -7.63
N ALA A 56 -2.36 -3.99 -6.95
CA ALA A 56 -1.91 -2.82 -6.20
C ALA A 56 -0.89 -3.21 -5.12
N ILE A 57 -1.17 -4.27 -4.36
CA ILE A 57 -0.25 -4.82 -3.36
C ILE A 57 1.02 -5.34 -4.03
N ARG A 58 0.91 -6.04 -5.16
CA ARG A 58 2.07 -6.56 -5.90
C ARG A 58 3.01 -5.44 -6.34
N MET A 59 2.47 -4.39 -6.97
CA MET A 59 3.24 -3.22 -7.42
C MET A 59 3.89 -2.50 -6.23
N ALA A 60 3.17 -2.35 -5.12
CA ALA A 60 3.69 -1.74 -3.90
C ALA A 60 4.85 -2.55 -3.31
N ARG A 61 4.76 -3.89 -3.34
CA ARG A 61 5.86 -4.78 -2.95
C ARG A 61 7.05 -4.63 -3.87
N GLU A 62 6.86 -4.56 -5.19
CA GLU A 62 7.95 -4.37 -6.15
C GLU A 62 8.73 -3.07 -5.88
N ILE A 63 8.06 -1.98 -5.50
CA ILE A 63 8.73 -0.73 -5.11
C ILE A 63 9.64 -0.94 -3.89
N ARG A 64 9.16 -1.69 -2.88
CA ARG A 64 9.96 -2.03 -1.71
C ARG A 64 11.13 -2.95 -2.06
N TYR A 65 10.90 -4.01 -2.85
CA TYR A 65 11.94 -4.99 -3.22
C TYR A 65 12.97 -4.43 -4.20
N GLY A 66 12.63 -3.43 -5.02
CA GLY A 66 13.57 -2.71 -5.87
C GLY A 66 14.70 -2.00 -5.09
N LYS A 67 14.55 -1.82 -3.76
CA LYS A 67 15.64 -1.37 -2.86
C LYS A 67 16.60 -2.50 -2.43
N GLN A 68 16.25 -3.78 -2.57
CA GLN A 68 17.10 -4.90 -2.13
C GLN A 68 18.15 -5.31 -3.17
N GLU A 69 18.02 -4.88 -4.43
CA GLU A 69 18.90 -5.32 -5.53
C GLU A 69 19.96 -4.29 -5.96
N HIS A 70 20.34 -3.31 -5.12
CA HIS A 70 21.36 -2.33 -5.52
C HIS A 70 22.32 -1.90 -4.41
#